data_AF-A0A935Y7E2-F1
#
_entry.id   AF-A0A935Y7E2-F1
#
_cell.length_a   1.000
_cell.length_b   1.000
_cell.length_c   1.000
_cell.angle_alpha   90.00
_cell.angle_beta   90.00
_cell.angle_gamma   90.00
#
_symmetry.space_group_name_H-M   'P 1'
#
loop_
_entity.id
_entity.type
_entity.pdbx_description
1 polymer ?
#
loop_
_entity_poly.entity_id
_entity_poly.type
_entity_poly.pdbx_seq_one_letter_code
_entity_poly.pdbx_strand_id
1 'polypeptide(L)'
;MKSCKPKSVDTYIKRIHSTEHQDRCNDACYDCLKVYRNMNWHSLLDWRLGLGILRIFKDKNYKSGADGVFEEIEIKNWLAFATTLRDQFVESFFVKEGNPKSEYIIDFNGLPAIKHGSLRNGRRKIILIVHPFWKLENPEEDAWYTDRISEAHEYILSKGGNVEEDFECLDTFNLQRRIGWCFEKIMNK
;
A
#
# COMPACT_ATOMS: atom_id res chain seq x y z
N MET A 1 -21.53 18.49 6.61
CA MET A 1 -20.57 17.40 6.29
C MET A 1 -21.10 16.07 6.86
N LYS A 2 -21.97 15.36 6.12
CA LYS A 2 -22.66 14.13 6.56
C LYS A 2 -21.93 12.83 6.16
N SER A 3 -20.77 12.94 5.50
CA SER A 3 -20.16 11.80 4.78
C SER A 3 -19.44 10.79 5.67
N CYS A 4 -18.92 11.17 6.84
CA CYS A 4 -18.25 10.22 7.75
C CYS A 4 -19.24 9.42 8.63
N LYS A 5 -20.51 9.86 8.72
CA LYS A 5 -21.59 9.21 9.48
C LYS A 5 -22.93 9.51 8.76
N PRO A 6 -23.29 8.74 7.71
CA PRO A 6 -24.45 9.06 6.87
C PRO A 6 -25.77 8.94 7.65
N LYS A 7 -26.69 9.90 7.42
CA LYS A 7 -28.03 9.95 8.04
C LYS A 7 -29.18 9.57 7.07
N SER A 8 -28.92 9.31 5.78
CA SER A 8 -29.96 9.02 4.77
C SER A 8 -29.76 7.68 4.06
N VAL A 9 -30.88 7.05 3.69
CA VAL A 9 -31.03 5.59 3.50
C VAL A 9 -30.59 5.07 2.11
N ASP A 10 -30.41 5.92 1.10
CA ASP A 10 -30.15 5.50 -0.30
C ASP A 10 -28.91 6.14 -0.98
N THR A 11 -27.97 6.68 -0.21
CA THR A 11 -26.81 7.37 -0.80
C THR A 11 -25.63 6.44 -1.06
N TYR A 12 -24.83 6.77 -2.08
CA TYR A 12 -23.51 6.19 -2.36
C TYR A 12 -22.67 5.97 -1.08
N ILE A 13 -22.73 6.94 -0.15
CA ILE A 13 -22.05 6.88 1.14
C ILE A 13 -22.52 5.69 2.00
N LYS A 14 -23.83 5.39 2.05
CA LYS A 14 -24.30 4.23 2.84
C LYS A 14 -23.77 2.91 2.26
N ARG A 15 -23.67 2.81 0.92
CA ARG A 15 -23.17 1.60 0.25
C ARG A 15 -21.71 1.35 0.57
N ILE A 16 -20.84 2.37 0.51
CA ILE A 16 -19.42 2.17 0.87
C ILE A 16 -19.21 1.84 2.35
N HIS A 17 -20.16 2.24 3.21
CA HIS A 17 -20.16 1.90 4.63
C HIS A 17 -20.70 0.48 4.92
N SER A 18 -21.25 -0.24 3.93
CA SER A 18 -21.66 -1.64 4.15
C SER A 18 -20.45 -2.57 4.22
N THR A 19 -20.52 -3.59 5.06
CA THR A 19 -19.47 -4.61 5.17
C THR A 19 -19.28 -5.35 3.84
N GLU A 20 -20.39 -5.71 3.19
CA GLU A 20 -20.38 -6.37 1.88
C GLU A 20 -19.57 -5.60 0.82
N HIS A 21 -19.70 -4.28 0.77
CA HIS A 21 -18.93 -3.46 -0.16
C HIS A 21 -17.46 -3.36 0.26
N GLN A 22 -17.20 -3.11 1.55
CA GLN A 22 -15.84 -2.98 2.09
C GLN A 22 -14.98 -4.22 1.82
N ASP A 23 -15.58 -5.41 1.86
CA ASP A 23 -14.89 -6.69 1.64
C ASP A 23 -14.64 -6.97 0.15
N ARG A 24 -15.48 -6.42 -0.75
CA ARG A 24 -15.41 -6.69 -2.19
C ARG A 24 -14.71 -5.60 -3.01
N CYS A 25 -14.61 -4.38 -2.50
CA CYS A 25 -14.09 -3.23 -3.25
C CYS A 25 -12.94 -2.54 -2.53
N ASN A 26 -11.73 -2.65 -3.10
CA ASN A 26 -10.52 -1.99 -2.59
C ASN A 26 -10.21 -0.65 -3.28
N ASP A 27 -10.89 -0.32 -4.38
CA ASP A 27 -10.67 0.89 -5.17
C ASP A 27 -11.99 1.62 -5.51
N ALA A 28 -12.65 1.26 -6.60
CA ALA A 28 -13.87 1.87 -7.10
C ALA A 28 -14.64 0.86 -7.98
N CYS A 29 -15.95 0.77 -7.79
CA CYS A 29 -16.85 -0.07 -8.59
C CYS A 29 -18.11 0.70 -9.00
N TYR A 30 -18.97 0.08 -9.81
CA TYR A 30 -20.23 0.68 -10.28
C TYR A 30 -21.30 0.82 -9.21
N ASP A 31 -21.22 0.03 -8.14
CA ASP A 31 -22.06 0.23 -6.95
C ASP A 31 -21.63 1.45 -6.14
N CYS A 32 -20.49 2.04 -6.53
CA CYS A 32 -19.76 3.02 -5.77
C CYS A 32 -19.43 4.30 -6.59
N LEU A 33 -18.17 4.58 -6.94
CA LEU A 33 -17.75 5.81 -7.63
C LEU A 33 -17.89 5.74 -9.15
N LYS A 34 -17.86 4.53 -9.75
CA LYS A 34 -17.81 4.39 -11.20
C LYS A 34 -19.20 4.62 -11.79
N VAL A 35 -19.26 5.56 -12.73
CA VAL A 35 -20.42 5.79 -13.60
C VAL A 35 -19.95 5.95 -15.05
N TYR A 36 -20.83 5.75 -16.02
CA TYR A 36 -20.46 5.87 -17.43
C TYR A 36 -19.83 7.24 -17.77
N ARG A 37 -20.37 8.32 -17.18
CA ARG A 37 -19.89 9.69 -17.40
C ARG A 37 -18.47 9.96 -16.91
N ASN A 38 -17.94 9.15 -16.00
CA ASN A 38 -16.58 9.33 -15.45
C ASN A 38 -15.62 8.21 -15.86
N MET A 39 -15.92 7.48 -16.94
CA MET A 39 -15.10 6.35 -17.42
C MET A 39 -13.63 6.69 -17.63
N ASN A 40 -13.34 7.89 -18.15
CA ASN A 40 -11.97 8.38 -18.35
C ASN A 40 -11.17 8.52 -17.04
N TRP A 41 -11.84 8.55 -15.90
CA TRP A 41 -11.25 8.72 -14.57
C TRP A 41 -11.19 7.42 -13.77
N HIS A 42 -11.72 6.30 -14.29
CA HIS A 42 -11.86 5.06 -13.52
C HIS A 42 -10.55 4.53 -12.94
N SER A 43 -9.43 4.77 -13.62
CA SER A 43 -8.10 4.41 -13.12
C SER A 43 -7.64 5.24 -11.92
N LEU A 44 -8.18 6.45 -11.73
CA LEU A 44 -7.83 7.34 -10.62
C LEU A 44 -8.81 7.25 -9.44
N LEU A 45 -10.00 6.69 -9.66
CA LEU A 45 -11.02 6.61 -8.62
C LEU A 45 -10.65 5.58 -7.56
N ASP A 46 -10.74 6.02 -6.31
CA ASP A 46 -10.51 5.20 -5.13
C ASP A 46 -11.34 5.74 -3.96
N TRP A 47 -12.31 4.96 -3.49
CA TRP A 47 -13.20 5.37 -2.41
C TRP A 47 -12.49 5.40 -1.06
N ARG A 48 -11.49 4.53 -0.85
CA ARG A 48 -10.70 4.46 0.38
C ARG A 48 -9.81 5.68 0.48
N LEU A 49 -9.04 5.98 -0.57
CA LEU A 49 -8.20 7.19 -0.60
C LEU A 49 -9.04 8.46 -0.57
N GLY A 50 -10.16 8.50 -1.32
CA GLY A 50 -11.07 9.65 -1.31
C GLY A 50 -11.63 9.94 0.09
N LEU A 51 -12.05 8.91 0.82
CA LEU A 51 -12.51 9.06 2.19
C LEU A 51 -11.38 9.42 3.16
N GLY A 52 -10.18 8.84 2.98
CA GLY A 52 -9.00 9.19 3.76
C GLY A 52 -8.62 10.66 3.64
N ILE A 53 -8.68 11.25 2.44
CA ILE A 53 -8.46 12.70 2.25
C ILE A 53 -9.50 13.52 3.02
N LEU A 54 -10.78 13.16 2.92
CA LEU A 54 -11.84 13.84 3.66
C LEU A 54 -11.62 13.74 5.18
N ARG A 55 -11.06 12.63 5.66
CA ARG A 55 -10.71 12.42 7.06
C ARG A 55 -9.56 13.32 7.49
N ILE A 56 -8.48 13.37 6.72
CA ILE A 56 -7.32 14.25 6.97
C ILE A 56 -7.78 15.70 7.09
N PHE A 57 -8.69 16.16 6.22
CA PHE A 57 -9.23 17.52 6.30
C PHE A 57 -10.14 17.77 7.51
N LYS A 58 -10.78 16.72 8.04
CA LYS A 58 -11.71 16.82 9.16
C LYS A 58 -11.01 16.72 10.51
N ASP A 59 -10.03 15.84 10.60
CA ASP A 59 -9.34 15.48 11.82
C ASP A 59 -7.83 15.55 11.61
N LYS A 60 -7.22 16.57 12.22
CA LYS A 60 -5.78 16.81 12.16
C LYS A 60 -4.94 15.68 12.77
N ASN A 61 -5.56 14.84 13.61
CA ASN A 61 -4.87 13.72 14.27
C ASN A 61 -4.97 12.43 13.45
N TYR A 62 -5.73 12.40 12.36
CA TYR A 62 -5.85 11.20 11.54
C TYR A 62 -4.59 10.99 10.70
N LYS A 63 -3.91 9.87 10.93
CA LYS A 63 -2.61 9.54 10.33
C LYS A 63 -2.67 8.48 9.21
N SER A 64 -3.86 8.06 8.77
CA SER A 64 -4.01 7.03 7.70
C SER A 64 -3.18 5.75 7.96
N GLY A 65 -3.21 5.24 9.19
CA GLY A 65 -2.46 4.06 9.61
C GLY A 65 -0.95 4.27 9.80
N ALA A 66 -0.43 5.50 9.65
CA ALA A 66 0.97 5.78 9.94
C ALA A 66 1.33 5.60 11.42
N ASP A 67 0.36 5.63 12.32
CA ASP A 67 0.44 5.32 13.76
C ASP A 67 0.23 3.83 14.06
N GLY A 68 0.08 2.98 13.04
CA GLY A 68 -0.22 1.55 13.21
C GLY A 68 -1.69 1.26 13.51
N VAL A 69 -2.57 2.27 13.46
CA VAL A 69 -4.00 2.11 13.71
C VAL A 69 -4.76 1.97 12.39
N PHE A 70 -5.29 0.76 12.15
CA PHE A 70 -5.96 0.38 10.89
C PHE A 70 -7.48 0.15 11.07
N GLU A 71 -8.14 0.98 11.87
CA GLU A 71 -9.54 0.75 12.29
C GLU A 71 -10.59 1.48 11.45
N GLU A 72 -10.25 2.67 10.94
CA GLU A 72 -11.17 3.47 10.12
C GLU A 72 -11.51 2.76 8.81
N ILE A 73 -12.75 2.90 8.34
CA ILE A 73 -13.27 2.10 7.23
C ILE A 73 -12.43 2.21 5.95
N GLU A 74 -11.84 3.38 5.69
CA GLU A 74 -10.98 3.63 4.54
C GLU A 74 -9.66 2.86 4.58
N ILE A 75 -9.09 2.66 5.78
CA ILE A 75 -7.77 2.04 5.96
C ILE A 75 -7.87 0.62 6.52
N LYS A 76 -9.07 0.19 6.92
CA LYS A 76 -9.34 -1.15 7.40
C LYS A 76 -8.90 -2.21 6.39
N ASN A 77 -8.21 -3.23 6.87
CA ASN A 77 -7.60 -4.32 6.08
C ASN A 77 -6.51 -3.86 5.09
N TRP A 78 -6.01 -2.62 5.17
CA TRP A 78 -4.99 -2.15 4.24
C TRP A 78 -3.71 -2.99 4.28
N LEU A 79 -3.25 -3.44 5.45
CA LEU A 79 -2.08 -4.34 5.54
C LEU A 79 -2.29 -5.63 4.74
N ALA A 80 -3.43 -6.30 4.89
CA ALA A 80 -3.75 -7.51 4.14
C ALA A 80 -3.85 -7.24 2.63
N PHE A 81 -4.38 -6.07 2.24
CA PHE A 81 -4.41 -5.62 0.85
C PHE A 81 -3.00 -5.38 0.30
N ALA A 82 -2.13 -4.70 1.05
CA ALA A 82 -0.73 -4.49 0.69
C ALA A 82 0.03 -5.82 0.53
N THR A 83 -0.19 -6.78 1.43
CA THR A 83 0.37 -8.14 1.33
C THR A 83 -0.12 -8.85 0.07
N THR A 84 -1.42 -8.75 -0.26
CA THR A 84 -1.98 -9.34 -1.49
C THR A 84 -1.33 -8.74 -2.74
N LEU A 85 -1.18 -7.42 -2.79
CA LEU A 85 -0.55 -6.74 -3.93
C LEU A 85 0.93 -7.11 -4.06
N ARG A 86 1.67 -7.20 -2.95
CA ARG A 86 3.06 -7.69 -2.93
C ARG A 86 3.15 -9.07 -3.56
N ASP A 87 2.33 -10.00 -3.07
CA ASP A 87 2.36 -11.38 -3.50
C ASP A 87 2.04 -11.51 -4.99
N GLN A 88 1.02 -10.80 -5.48
CA GLN A 88 0.68 -10.76 -6.90
C GLN A 88 1.80 -10.17 -7.76
N PHE A 89 2.47 -9.13 -7.28
CA PHE A 89 3.60 -8.52 -7.97
C PHE A 89 4.77 -9.51 -8.09
N VAL A 90 5.14 -10.15 -6.98
CA VAL A 90 6.22 -11.15 -6.95
C VAL A 90 5.90 -12.33 -7.87
N GLU A 91 4.67 -12.84 -7.81
CA GLU A 91 4.21 -13.96 -8.65
C GLU A 91 4.30 -13.61 -10.15
N SER A 92 3.94 -12.38 -10.50
CA SER A 92 3.90 -11.94 -11.90
C SER A 92 5.29 -11.74 -12.53
N PHE A 93 6.28 -11.28 -11.76
CA PHE A 93 7.56 -10.82 -12.33
C PHE A 93 8.79 -11.62 -11.89
N PHE A 94 8.74 -12.29 -10.74
CA PHE A 94 9.95 -12.88 -10.13
C PHE A 94 9.87 -14.40 -9.95
N VAL A 95 8.68 -14.96 -9.71
CA VAL A 95 8.52 -16.41 -9.56
C VAL A 95 8.79 -17.10 -10.89
N LYS A 96 9.71 -18.07 -10.86
CA LYS A 96 10.12 -18.90 -11.99
C LYS A 96 10.42 -20.31 -11.49
N GLU A 97 10.53 -21.27 -12.40
CA GLU A 97 10.95 -22.63 -12.05
C GLU A 97 12.29 -22.59 -11.29
N GLY A 98 12.34 -23.24 -10.12
CA GLY A 98 13.49 -23.24 -9.22
C GLY A 98 13.64 -22.02 -8.29
N ASN A 99 12.77 -21.01 -8.37
CA ASN A 99 12.80 -19.83 -7.48
C ASN A 99 11.39 -19.53 -6.93
N PRO A 100 11.00 -20.11 -5.77
CA PRO A 100 9.66 -19.95 -5.24
C PRO A 100 9.42 -18.55 -4.67
N LYS A 101 8.14 -18.17 -4.53
CA LYS A 101 7.71 -16.88 -3.94
C LYS A 101 8.37 -16.57 -2.59
N SER A 102 8.58 -17.58 -1.75
CA SER A 102 9.22 -17.45 -0.41
C SER A 102 10.62 -16.84 -0.46
N GLU A 103 11.34 -16.98 -1.59
CA GLU A 103 12.65 -16.37 -1.76
C GLU A 103 12.57 -14.85 -1.84
N TYR A 104 11.46 -14.30 -2.32
CA TYR A 104 11.30 -12.87 -2.61
C TYR A 104 10.49 -12.12 -1.56
N ILE A 105 9.71 -12.78 -0.73
CA ILE A 105 8.88 -12.10 0.28
C ILE A 105 9.63 -11.98 1.62
N ILE A 106 9.41 -10.86 2.30
CA ILE A 106 9.81 -10.58 3.68
C ILE A 106 8.78 -9.61 4.30
N ASP A 107 8.73 -9.54 5.62
CA ASP A 107 7.88 -8.61 6.35
C ASP A 107 8.70 -7.99 7.50
N PHE A 108 8.48 -6.71 7.78
CA PHE A 108 9.06 -6.00 8.92
C PHE A 108 7.94 -5.67 9.87
N ASN A 109 7.83 -6.45 10.95
CA ASN A 109 6.79 -6.38 11.97
C ASN A 109 5.37 -6.08 11.41
N GLY A 110 4.98 -6.85 10.40
CA GLY A 110 3.67 -6.76 9.74
C GLY A 110 3.60 -5.86 8.50
N LEU A 111 4.63 -5.07 8.19
CA LEU A 111 4.72 -4.30 6.94
C LEU A 111 5.34 -5.15 5.82
N PRO A 112 4.61 -5.44 4.73
CA PRO A 112 5.11 -6.30 3.66
C PRO A 112 6.23 -5.65 2.84
N ALA A 113 7.25 -6.45 2.51
CA ALA A 113 8.37 -6.05 1.65
C ALA A 113 8.81 -7.16 0.68
N ILE A 114 9.60 -6.76 -0.32
CA ILE A 114 10.17 -7.64 -1.34
C ILE A 114 11.70 -7.61 -1.25
N LYS A 115 12.32 -8.79 -1.29
CA LYS A 115 13.75 -9.00 -1.56
C LYS A 115 13.95 -9.15 -3.06
N HIS A 116 14.66 -8.23 -3.69
CA HIS A 116 15.00 -8.26 -5.12
C HIS A 116 16.51 -8.32 -5.35
N GLY A 117 16.94 -8.92 -6.46
CA GLY A 117 18.35 -9.07 -6.84
C GLY A 117 18.95 -10.44 -6.50
N SER A 118 20.22 -10.61 -6.87
CA SER A 118 20.94 -11.89 -6.78
C SER A 118 21.27 -12.28 -5.34
N LEU A 119 21.23 -13.57 -5.04
CA LEU A 119 21.75 -14.13 -3.78
C LEU A 119 23.28 -14.09 -3.68
N ARG A 120 24.00 -13.72 -4.75
CA ARG A 120 25.47 -13.63 -4.73
C ARG A 120 25.89 -12.57 -3.72
N ASN A 121 26.61 -13.02 -2.69
CA ASN A 121 27.06 -12.25 -1.52
C ASN A 121 25.95 -11.84 -0.52
N GLY A 122 24.73 -12.36 -0.65
CA GLY A 122 23.63 -12.10 0.32
C GLY A 122 23.03 -10.70 0.30
N ARG A 123 23.59 -9.76 -0.47
CA ARG A 123 23.08 -8.39 -0.69
C ARG A 123 21.89 -8.41 -1.63
N ARG A 124 20.73 -7.97 -1.14
CA ARG A 124 19.49 -7.85 -1.93
C ARG A 124 18.82 -6.53 -1.64
N LYS A 125 18.23 -5.93 -2.67
CA LYS A 125 17.41 -4.73 -2.55
C LYS A 125 16.14 -5.07 -1.78
N ILE A 126 15.76 -4.21 -0.86
CA ILE A 126 14.53 -4.31 -0.07
C ILE A 126 13.57 -3.24 -0.55
N ILE A 127 12.37 -3.68 -0.92
CA ILE A 127 11.32 -2.80 -1.42
C ILE A 127 10.13 -2.89 -0.47
N LEU A 128 9.87 -1.84 0.32
CA LEU A 128 8.70 -1.79 1.21
C LEU A 128 7.44 -1.43 0.46
N ILE A 129 6.33 -2.07 0.83
CA ILE A 129 5.00 -1.71 0.35
C ILE A 129 4.36 -0.75 1.35
N VAL A 130 4.07 0.47 0.90
CA VAL A 130 3.69 1.59 1.78
C VAL A 130 2.33 2.19 1.41
N HIS A 131 1.71 2.91 2.34
CA HIS A 131 0.45 3.59 2.04
C HIS A 131 0.72 4.89 1.25
N PRO A 132 -0.09 5.25 0.24
CA PRO A 132 0.13 6.44 -0.60
C PRO A 132 0.16 7.78 0.15
N PHE A 133 -0.40 7.84 1.36
CA PHE A 133 -0.44 9.07 2.18
C PHE A 133 0.69 9.19 3.20
N TRP A 134 1.57 8.20 3.33
CA TRP A 134 2.70 8.28 4.26
C TRP A 134 3.81 9.20 3.71
N LYS A 135 4.48 9.92 4.61
CA LYS A 135 5.57 10.84 4.27
C LYS A 135 6.90 10.10 4.36
N LEU A 136 7.50 9.76 3.23
CA LEU A 136 8.73 8.94 3.23
C LEU A 136 10.02 9.76 3.32
N GLU A 137 10.05 10.98 2.78
CA GLU A 137 11.27 11.81 2.74
C GLU A 137 11.57 12.45 4.10
N ASN A 138 10.54 12.80 4.85
CA ASN A 138 10.63 13.35 6.20
C ASN A 138 9.58 12.67 7.08
N PRO A 139 9.83 11.40 7.47
CA PRO A 139 8.90 10.64 8.29
C PRO A 139 8.75 11.28 9.67
N GLU A 140 7.57 11.14 10.26
CA GLU A 140 7.35 11.59 11.64
C GLU A 140 8.09 10.63 12.59
N GLU A 141 8.83 11.17 13.56
CA GLU A 141 9.67 10.37 14.48
C GLU A 141 8.86 9.34 15.29
N ASP A 142 7.57 9.63 15.56
CA ASP A 142 6.66 8.78 16.32
C ASP A 142 5.77 7.87 15.44
N ALA A 143 5.97 7.86 14.12
CA ALA A 143 5.16 7.06 13.23
C ALA A 143 5.58 5.59 13.25
N TRP A 144 4.58 4.70 13.38
CA TRP A 144 4.75 3.25 13.37
C TRP A 144 5.49 2.74 12.13
N TYR A 145 5.30 3.35 10.95
CA TYR A 145 6.01 2.92 9.75
C TYR A 145 7.49 3.34 9.75
N THR A 146 7.88 4.37 10.50
CA THR A 146 9.29 4.80 10.65
C THR A 146 10.11 3.70 11.30
N ASP A 147 9.57 3.04 12.33
CA ASP A 147 10.20 1.88 12.96
C ASP A 147 10.39 0.73 11.97
N ARG A 148 9.41 0.49 11.09
CA ARG A 148 9.49 -0.57 10.06
C ARG A 148 10.53 -0.27 9.00
N ILE A 149 10.66 1.00 8.62
CA ILE A 149 11.73 1.48 7.72
C ILE A 149 13.09 1.28 8.38
N SER A 150 13.23 1.63 9.67
CA SER A 150 14.46 1.41 10.44
C SER A 150 14.83 -0.07 10.51
N GLU A 151 13.88 -0.96 10.80
CA GLU A 151 14.09 -2.42 10.78
C GLU A 151 14.56 -2.91 9.39
N ALA A 152 14.00 -2.36 8.31
CA ALA A 152 14.42 -2.68 6.95
C ALA A 152 15.85 -2.19 6.66
N HIS A 153 16.20 -0.98 7.10
CA HIS A 153 17.55 -0.43 6.97
C HIS A 153 18.57 -1.27 7.76
N GLU A 154 18.27 -1.62 9.00
CA GLU A 154 19.10 -2.51 9.82
C GLU A 154 19.29 -3.87 9.15
N TYR A 155 18.23 -4.43 8.57
CA TYR A 155 18.32 -5.66 7.80
C TYR A 155 19.29 -5.52 6.62
N ILE A 156 19.17 -4.47 5.80
CA ILE A 156 20.09 -4.21 4.67
C ILE A 156 21.54 -4.14 5.15
N LEU A 157 21.80 -3.34 6.19
CA LEU A 157 23.15 -3.16 6.74
C LEU A 157 23.71 -4.48 7.31
N SER A 158 22.89 -5.28 7.98
CA SER A 158 23.28 -6.59 8.51
C SER A 158 23.69 -7.59 7.43
N LYS A 159 23.26 -7.38 6.18
CA LYS A 159 23.63 -8.17 5.00
C LYS A 159 24.77 -7.55 4.20
N GLY A 160 25.39 -6.49 4.70
CA GLY A 160 26.48 -5.77 4.02
C GLY A 160 26.01 -4.93 2.83
N GLY A 161 24.72 -4.57 2.78
CA GLY A 161 24.16 -3.67 1.77
C GLY A 161 24.34 -2.20 2.12
N ASN A 162 23.93 -1.33 1.19
CA ASN A 162 23.91 0.12 1.34
C ASN A 162 22.44 0.60 1.29
N VAL A 163 21.99 1.35 2.29
CA VAL A 163 20.59 1.79 2.38
C VAL A 163 20.19 2.71 1.21
N GLU A 164 21.07 3.61 0.75
CA GLU A 164 20.76 4.54 -0.35
C GLU A 164 20.55 3.83 -1.69
N GLU A 165 21.26 2.71 -1.91
CA GLU A 165 21.19 1.93 -3.15
C GLU A 165 20.18 0.76 -3.08
N ASP A 166 20.10 0.12 -1.91
CA ASP A 166 19.38 -1.15 -1.71
C ASP A 166 18.01 -0.98 -1.03
N PHE A 167 17.54 0.25 -0.80
CA PHE A 167 16.21 0.51 -0.25
C PHE A 167 15.32 1.26 -1.25
N GLU A 168 14.05 0.83 -1.35
CA GLU A 168 13.05 1.52 -2.16
C GLU A 168 11.65 1.31 -1.57
N CYS A 169 10.71 2.18 -1.94
CA CYS A 169 9.31 2.03 -1.56
C CYS A 169 8.41 1.98 -2.81
N LEU A 170 7.36 1.17 -2.72
CA LEU A 170 6.25 1.14 -3.66
C LEU A 170 4.94 1.34 -2.90
N ASP A 171 4.15 2.32 -3.32
CA ASP A 171 2.83 2.54 -2.72
C ASP A 171 1.77 1.63 -3.33
N THR A 172 0.74 1.30 -2.54
CA THR A 172 -0.34 0.41 -2.99
C THR A 172 -1.19 0.98 -4.12
N PHE A 173 -1.25 2.31 -4.30
CA PHE A 173 -2.01 2.91 -5.39
C PHE A 173 -1.35 2.60 -6.74
N ASN A 174 -0.04 2.79 -6.82
CA ASN A 174 0.76 2.46 -7.99
C ASN A 174 0.86 0.96 -8.22
N LEU A 175 1.07 0.18 -7.17
CA LEU A 175 1.20 -1.27 -7.30
C LEU A 175 -0.08 -1.91 -7.88
N GLN A 176 -1.25 -1.40 -7.49
CA GLN A 176 -2.53 -1.86 -8.01
C GLN A 176 -2.79 -1.46 -9.47
N ARG A 177 -2.39 -0.26 -9.88
CA ARG A 177 -2.85 0.37 -11.15
C ARG A 177 -1.79 0.46 -12.24
N ARG A 178 -0.53 0.53 -11.84
CA ARG A 178 0.63 0.81 -12.69
C ARG A 178 1.73 -0.21 -12.43
N ILE A 179 1.33 -1.48 -12.37
CA ILE A 179 2.22 -2.58 -11.97
C ILE A 179 3.48 -2.70 -12.86
N GLY A 180 3.33 -2.46 -14.18
CA GLY A 180 4.47 -2.44 -15.10
C GLY A 180 5.44 -1.27 -14.85
N TRP A 181 4.93 -0.10 -14.47
CA TRP A 181 5.75 1.04 -14.07
C TRP A 181 6.49 0.77 -12.76
N CYS A 182 5.84 0.11 -11.79
CA CYS A 182 6.50 -0.33 -10.56
C CYS A 182 7.65 -1.31 -10.85
N PHE A 183 7.45 -2.25 -11.78
CA PHE A 183 8.50 -3.16 -12.21
C PHE A 183 9.65 -2.43 -12.89
N GLU A 184 9.35 -1.53 -13.84
CA GLU A 184 10.36 -0.69 -14.49
C GLU A 184 11.17 0.13 -13.48
N LYS A 185 10.50 0.75 -12.49
CA LYS A 185 11.14 1.51 -11.41
C LYS A 185 12.13 0.66 -10.59
N ILE A 186 11.80 -0.61 -10.35
CA ILE A 186 12.69 -1.54 -9.63
C ILE A 186 13.89 -1.96 -10.50
N MET A 187 13.67 -2.19 -11.80
CA MET A 187 14.69 -2.71 -12.71
C MET A 187 15.70 -1.65 -13.17
N ASN A 188 15.27 -0.38 -13.26
CA ASN A 188 16.09 0.72 -13.81
C ASN A 188 16.85 1.52 -12.74
N LYS A 189 16.89 1.04 -11.50
CA LYS A 189 17.65 1.63 -10.37
C LYS A 189 18.53 0.57 -9.73
#